data_AF-A0A147J117-F1
#
_entry.id   AF-A0A147J117-F1
#
_cell.length_a   1.000
_cell.length_b   1.000
_cell.length_c   1.000
_cell.angle_alpha   90.00
_cell.angle_beta   90.00
_cell.angle_gamma   90.00
#
_symmetry.space_group_name_H-M   'P 1'
#
loop_
_entity.id
_entity.type
_entity.pdbx_description
1 polymer ?
#
loop_
_entity_poly.entity_id
_entity_poly.type
_entity_poly.pdbx_seq_one_letter_code
_entity_poly.pdbx_strand_id
1 'polypeptide(L)'
;VGAVAPAGRPARSNWLHPVRQAANEPTHFEPAAEFLEELIEEDRRRARRRRLGWLAALLIVLAGIGLALFAGYNWTQTRYYVGADDDSVVIYRGVQQSIGPISLSSVYEDTNIVLADLSDFDRQTVEATISARSLSDAEQIVERLRPTPEAGG
;
A
#
# COMPACT_ATOMS: atom_id res chain seq x y z
N VAL A 1 -27.39 69.64 -24.04
CA VAL A 1 -26.74 69.37 -22.74
C VAL A 1 -25.80 68.20 -22.95
N GLY A 2 -24.50 68.41 -22.73
CA GLY A 2 -23.43 67.52 -23.18
C GLY A 2 -23.28 66.24 -22.37
N ALA A 3 -22.85 65.17 -23.03
CA ALA A 3 -22.24 64.02 -22.41
C ALA A 3 -20.80 63.89 -22.94
N VAL A 4 -19.85 64.05 -22.04
CA VAL A 4 -18.42 63.78 -22.24
C VAL A 4 -18.10 62.46 -21.54
N ALA A 5 -17.41 61.54 -22.23
CA ALA A 5 -16.51 60.49 -21.70
C ALA A 5 -16.12 59.52 -22.84
N PRO A 6 -14.96 58.84 -22.79
CA PRO A 6 -13.65 59.39 -23.11
C PRO A 6 -12.96 58.63 -24.27
N ALA A 7 -11.82 59.18 -24.72
CA ALA A 7 -10.97 58.65 -25.78
C ALA A 7 -10.63 57.15 -25.62
N GLY A 8 -10.80 56.40 -26.70
CA GLY A 8 -10.35 55.01 -26.82
C GLY A 8 -8.82 54.92 -26.71
N ARG A 9 -8.34 53.99 -25.88
CA ARG A 9 -6.92 53.69 -25.74
C ARG A 9 -6.33 53.26 -27.10
N PRO A 10 -5.15 53.75 -27.52
CA PRO A 10 -4.50 53.23 -28.71
C PRO A 10 -4.13 51.76 -28.49
N ALA A 11 -4.58 50.89 -29.39
CA ALA A 11 -4.21 49.48 -29.39
C ALA A 11 -2.68 49.38 -29.50
N ARG A 12 -2.05 48.80 -28.47
CA ARG A 12 -0.61 48.53 -28.48
C ARG A 12 -0.35 47.51 -29.58
N SER A 13 0.48 47.88 -30.55
CA SER A 13 0.93 46.98 -31.61
C SER A 13 1.65 45.79 -30.98
N ASN A 14 1.11 44.59 -31.18
CA ASN A 14 1.79 43.37 -30.77
C ASN A 14 2.91 43.07 -31.77
N TRP A 15 4.14 43.42 -31.40
CA TRP A 15 5.37 43.34 -32.22
C TRP A 15 5.85 41.91 -32.55
N LEU A 16 5.04 40.87 -32.27
CA LEU A 16 5.46 39.47 -32.35
C LEU A 16 4.62 38.58 -33.28
N HIS A 17 3.66 39.14 -34.03
CA HIS A 17 3.02 38.39 -35.11
C HIS A 17 3.31 39.08 -36.44
N PRO A 18 4.13 38.50 -37.33
CA PRO A 18 3.96 38.83 -38.73
C PRO A 18 2.53 38.41 -39.08
N VAL A 19 1.69 39.38 -39.46
CA VAL A 19 0.45 39.11 -40.18
C VAL A 19 0.89 38.47 -41.50
N ARG A 20 1.18 37.17 -41.47
CA ARG A 20 1.10 36.35 -42.67
C ARG A 20 -0.37 36.40 -43.03
N GLN A 21 -0.71 37.24 -44.00
CA GLN A 21 -1.86 36.98 -44.84
C GLN A 21 -1.70 35.54 -45.30
N ALA A 22 -2.42 34.65 -44.64
CA ALA A 22 -2.57 33.29 -45.10
C ALA A 22 -3.10 33.44 -46.52
N ALA A 23 -2.31 33.01 -47.50
CA ALA A 23 -2.81 32.75 -48.83
C ALA A 23 -4.02 31.83 -48.63
N ASN A 24 -5.21 32.40 -48.74
CA ASN A 24 -6.48 31.69 -48.67
C ASN A 24 -6.72 31.02 -50.03
N GLU A 25 -5.67 30.43 -50.60
CA GLU A 25 -5.82 29.51 -51.70
C GLU A 25 -6.19 28.17 -51.08
N PRO A 26 -7.32 27.57 -51.46
CA PRO A 26 -7.63 26.21 -51.04
C PRO A 26 -6.59 25.29 -51.69
N THR A 27 -5.43 25.13 -51.06
CA THR A 27 -4.44 24.11 -51.41
C THR A 27 -5.07 22.78 -51.01
N HIS A 28 -5.87 22.24 -51.91
CA HIS A 28 -6.45 20.91 -51.78
C HIS A 28 -5.31 19.90 -51.94
N PHE A 29 -4.66 19.60 -50.83
CA PHE A 29 -3.62 18.59 -50.72
C PHE A 29 -4.30 17.27 -50.41
N GLU A 30 -4.51 16.44 -51.42
CA GLU A 30 -4.84 15.02 -51.23
C GLU A 30 -3.53 14.25 -51.17
N PRO A 31 -3.08 13.80 -49.99
CA PRO A 31 -1.90 12.97 -49.89
C PRO A 31 -2.14 11.66 -50.66
N ALA A 32 -1.12 11.20 -51.39
CA ALA A 32 -1.16 9.89 -52.02
C ALA A 32 -1.45 8.80 -50.96
N ALA A 33 -2.30 7.82 -51.31
CA ALA A 33 -2.71 6.77 -50.40
C ALA A 33 -1.52 6.03 -49.74
N GLU A 34 -0.43 5.85 -50.49
CA GLU A 34 0.80 5.21 -50.00
C GLU A 34 1.47 5.99 -48.84
N PHE A 35 1.43 7.32 -48.87
CA PHE A 35 1.99 8.16 -47.80
C PHE A 35 1.14 8.10 -46.52
N LEU A 36 -0.18 8.02 -46.67
CA LEU A 36 -1.10 7.82 -45.54
C LEU A 36 -0.90 6.43 -44.90
N GLU A 37 -0.74 5.39 -45.71
CA GLU A 37 -0.49 4.03 -45.21
C GLU A 37 0.84 3.91 -44.46
N GLU A 38 1.91 4.52 -44.97
CA GLU A 38 3.22 4.54 -44.30
C GLU A 38 3.15 5.23 -42.92
N LEU A 39 2.47 6.38 -42.84
CA LEU A 39 2.24 7.08 -41.57
C LEU A 39 1.42 6.23 -40.59
N ILE A 40 0.35 5.58 -41.07
CA ILE A 40 -0.49 4.70 -40.23
C ILE A 40 0.33 3.51 -39.71
N GLU A 41 1.18 2.90 -40.53
CA GLU A 41 2.00 1.76 -40.14
C GLU A 41 3.09 2.17 -39.13
N GLU A 42 3.71 3.34 -39.31
CA GLU A 42 4.68 3.88 -38.36
C GLU A 42 4.03 4.24 -37.01
N ASP A 43 2.86 4.89 -37.03
CA ASP A 43 2.11 5.22 -35.82
C ASP A 43 1.62 3.96 -35.10
N ARG A 44 1.17 2.92 -35.83
CA ARG A 44 0.84 1.62 -35.24
C ARG A 44 2.04 0.99 -34.55
N ARG A 45 3.23 1.06 -35.16
CA ARG A 45 4.46 0.52 -34.58
C ARG A 45 4.86 1.27 -33.31
N ARG A 46 4.76 2.60 -33.32
CA ARG A 46 5.05 3.47 -32.17
C ARG A 46 4.02 3.29 -31.05
N ALA A 47 2.74 3.16 -31.39
CA ALA A 47 1.66 2.88 -30.46
C ALA A 47 1.81 1.49 -29.82
N ARG A 48 2.17 0.45 -30.59
CA ARG A 48 2.39 -0.90 -30.06
C ARG A 48 3.54 -0.94 -29.07
N ARG A 49 4.66 -0.27 -29.34
CA ARG A 49 5.79 -0.16 -28.39
C ARG A 49 5.38 0.56 -27.09
N ARG A 50 4.64 1.66 -27.19
CA ARG A 50 4.12 2.37 -26.01
C ARG A 50 3.18 1.49 -25.20
N ARG A 51 2.25 0.77 -25.84
CA ARG A 51 1.33 -0.17 -25.17
C ARG A 51 2.08 -1.28 -24.45
N LEU A 52 3.08 -1.89 -25.08
CA LEU A 52 3.93 -2.90 -24.45
C LEU A 52 4.70 -2.33 -23.25
N GLY A 53 5.22 -1.10 -23.36
CA GLY A 53 5.87 -0.41 -22.24
C GLY A 53 4.92 -0.15 -21.07
N TRP A 54 3.70 0.32 -21.34
CA TRP A 54 2.68 0.53 -20.31
C TRP A 54 2.23 -0.78 -19.66
N LEU A 55 2.06 -1.85 -20.45
CA LEU A 55 1.75 -3.17 -19.91
C LEU A 55 2.89 -3.70 -19.03
N ALA A 56 4.15 -3.57 -19.46
CA ALA A 56 5.30 -3.96 -18.65
C ALA A 56 5.38 -3.16 -17.35
N ALA A 57 5.17 -1.84 -17.40
CA ALA A 57 5.14 -0.99 -16.22
C ALA A 57 4.02 -1.40 -15.25
N LEU A 58 2.81 -1.66 -15.77
CA LEU A 58 1.68 -2.15 -14.98
C LEU A 58 2.02 -3.48 -14.30
N LEU A 59 2.60 -4.43 -15.03
CA LEU A 59 3.01 -5.72 -14.47
C LEU A 59 4.05 -5.59 -13.38
N ILE A 60 5.05 -4.69 -13.55
CA ILE A 60 6.06 -4.42 -12.52
C ILE A 60 5.41 -3.87 -11.26
N VAL A 61 4.47 -2.92 -11.39
CA VAL A 61 3.76 -2.35 -10.25
C VAL A 61 2.94 -3.43 -9.53
N LEU A 62 2.18 -4.24 -10.28
CA LEU A 62 1.39 -5.33 -9.70
C LEU A 62 2.27 -6.38 -9.02
N ALA A 63 3.39 -6.75 -9.62
CA ALA A 63 4.37 -7.66 -9.03
C ALA A 63 4.97 -7.08 -7.74
N GLY A 64 5.30 -5.78 -7.73
CA GLY A 64 5.81 -5.09 -6.54
C GLY A 64 4.79 -5.09 -5.39
N ILE A 65 3.52 -4.81 -5.68
CA ILE A 65 2.43 -4.88 -4.69
C ILE A 65 2.27 -6.32 -4.18
N GLY A 66 2.24 -7.30 -5.07
CA GLY A 66 2.12 -8.71 -4.70
C GLY A 66 3.26 -9.18 -3.80
N LEU A 67 4.51 -8.80 -4.11
CA LEU A 67 5.68 -9.08 -3.29
C LEU A 67 5.58 -8.42 -1.91
N ALA A 68 5.18 -7.15 -1.85
CA ALA A 68 5.04 -6.43 -0.59
C ALA A 68 3.97 -7.07 0.32
N LEU A 69 2.79 -7.40 -0.25
CA LEU A 69 1.72 -8.08 0.47
C LEU A 69 2.15 -9.47 0.95
N PHE A 70 2.81 -10.24 0.09
CA PHE A 70 3.31 -11.57 0.45
C PHE A 70 4.36 -11.51 1.57
N ALA A 71 5.32 -10.59 1.46
CA ALA A 71 6.35 -10.41 2.48
C ALA A 71 5.74 -9.95 3.82
N GLY A 72 4.81 -9.00 3.79
CA GLY A 72 4.08 -8.53 4.97
C GLY A 72 3.29 -9.67 5.64
N TYR A 73 2.54 -10.45 4.86
CA TYR A 73 1.78 -11.59 5.36
C TYR A 73 2.70 -12.65 5.99
N ASN A 74 3.76 -13.07 5.30
CA ASN A 74 4.71 -14.05 5.83
C ASN A 74 5.39 -13.56 7.11
N TRP A 75 5.74 -12.28 7.18
CA TRP A 75 6.31 -11.70 8.39
C TRP A 75 5.35 -11.81 9.57
N THR A 76 4.06 -11.50 9.39
CA THR A 76 3.07 -11.67 10.46
C THR A 76 2.89 -13.13 10.86
N GLN A 77 3.01 -14.07 9.92
CA GLN A 77 2.77 -15.50 10.20
C GLN A 77 3.92 -16.25 10.88
N THR A 78 5.06 -15.59 11.06
CA THR A 78 6.20 -16.11 11.83
C THR A 78 6.26 -15.57 13.25
N ARG A 79 5.30 -14.71 13.64
CA ARG A 79 5.22 -14.11 14.97
C ARG A 79 4.28 -14.89 15.87
N TYR A 80 4.69 -15.00 17.13
CA TYR A 80 3.91 -15.57 18.21
C TYR A 80 3.97 -14.61 19.41
N TYR A 81 3.00 -14.69 20.30
CA TYR A 81 3.08 -14.03 21.59
C TYR A 81 2.27 -14.80 22.63
N VAL A 82 2.62 -14.62 23.89
CA VAL A 82 1.89 -15.18 25.04
C VAL A 82 1.05 -14.06 25.63
N GLY A 83 -0.22 -14.31 25.87
CA GLY A 83 -1.17 -13.34 26.41
C GLY A 83 -2.16 -13.99 27.36
N ALA A 84 -2.94 -13.16 28.04
CA ALA A 84 -4.08 -13.60 28.83
C ALA A 84 -5.33 -13.74 27.95
N ASP A 85 -6.12 -14.79 28.15
CA ASP A 85 -7.50 -14.90 27.64
C ASP A 85 -8.40 -15.32 28.79
N ASP A 86 -9.39 -14.50 29.12
CA ASP A 86 -10.28 -14.64 30.27
C ASP A 86 -9.53 -14.96 31.60
N ASP A 87 -9.33 -16.23 31.93
CA ASP A 87 -8.70 -16.73 33.16
C ASP A 87 -7.38 -17.52 32.94
N SER A 88 -6.94 -17.69 31.69
CA SER A 88 -5.80 -18.57 31.35
C SER A 88 -4.71 -17.88 30.51
N VAL A 89 -3.53 -18.51 30.50
CA VAL A 89 -2.41 -18.13 29.63
C VAL A 89 -2.55 -18.81 28.27
N VAL A 90 -2.54 -18.02 27.21
CA VAL A 90 -2.76 -18.47 25.83
C VAL A 90 -1.60 -18.06 24.93
N ILE A 91 -1.20 -18.96 24.03
CA ILE A 91 -0.27 -18.68 22.94
C ILE A 91 -1.09 -18.22 21.74
N TYR A 92 -0.78 -17.03 21.24
CA TYR A 92 -1.35 -16.47 20.04
C TYR A 92 -0.36 -16.54 18.88
N ARG A 93 -0.89 -16.72 17.67
CA ARG A 93 -0.14 -16.61 16.42
C ARG A 93 -0.53 -15.35 15.68
N GLY A 94 0.46 -14.57 15.25
CA GLY A 94 0.27 -13.32 14.55
C GLY A 94 0.88 -12.13 15.29
N VAL A 95 0.35 -10.94 15.03
CA VAL A 95 0.80 -9.70 15.67
C VAL A 95 -0.28 -9.17 16.62
N GLN A 96 0.12 -8.62 17.76
CA GLN A 96 -0.81 -8.09 18.78
C GLN A 96 -1.62 -6.87 18.34
N GLN A 97 -1.34 -6.32 17.15
CA GLN A 97 -1.99 -5.11 16.63
C GLN A 97 -3.31 -5.47 15.94
N SER A 98 -4.35 -4.69 16.19
CA SER A 98 -5.64 -4.81 15.52
C SER A 98 -5.82 -3.70 14.46
N ILE A 99 -6.54 -4.02 13.39
CA ILE A 99 -6.94 -3.03 12.37
C ILE A 99 -8.47 -2.92 12.42
N GLY A 100 -8.95 -1.88 13.12
CA GLY A 100 -10.38 -1.72 13.37
C GLY A 100 -10.94 -2.93 14.13
N PRO A 101 -12.06 -3.55 13.69
CA PRO A 101 -12.67 -4.70 14.37
C PRO A 101 -11.94 -6.03 14.08
N ILE A 102 -10.89 -6.04 13.27
CA ILE A 102 -10.20 -7.26 12.85
C ILE A 102 -8.93 -7.43 13.68
N SER A 103 -8.84 -8.53 14.42
CA SER A 103 -7.59 -8.99 15.04
C SER A 103 -6.68 -9.58 13.97
N LEU A 104 -5.40 -9.21 14.00
CA LEU A 104 -4.35 -9.83 13.17
C LEU A 104 -3.65 -10.99 13.89
N SER A 105 -4.30 -11.51 14.92
CA SER A 105 -3.85 -12.68 15.66
C SER A 105 -5.00 -13.64 15.93
N SER A 106 -4.65 -14.91 16.05
CA SER A 106 -5.56 -15.99 16.40
C SER A 106 -4.96 -16.81 17.54
N VAL A 107 -5.83 -17.35 18.40
CA VAL A 107 -5.42 -18.35 19.40
C VAL A 107 -4.77 -19.53 18.68
N TYR A 108 -3.54 -19.85 19.10
CA TYR A 108 -2.82 -21.02 18.62
C TYR A 108 -3.02 -22.20 19.58
N GLU A 109 -2.81 -21.96 20.88
CA GLU A 109 -2.92 -22.97 21.93
C GLU A 109 -3.26 -22.34 23.28
N ASP A 110 -4.22 -22.92 23.99
CA ASP A 110 -4.50 -22.64 25.39
C ASP A 110 -3.65 -23.56 26.28
N THR A 111 -2.85 -22.96 27.16
CA THR A 111 -1.86 -23.69 27.95
C THR A 111 -2.43 -24.28 29.24
N ASN A 112 -3.70 -23.98 29.57
CA ASN A 112 -4.41 -24.38 30.78
C ASN A 112 -3.73 -23.89 32.08
N ILE A 113 -2.79 -22.94 32.00
CA ILE A 113 -2.20 -22.29 33.17
C ILE A 113 -3.14 -21.17 33.59
N VAL A 114 -3.66 -21.24 34.82
CA VAL A 114 -4.57 -20.24 35.37
C VAL A 114 -3.79 -18.98 35.74
N LEU A 115 -4.26 -17.81 35.30
CA LEU A 115 -3.62 -16.51 35.57
C LEU A 115 -3.52 -16.22 37.08
N ALA A 116 -4.48 -16.70 37.87
CA ALA A 116 -4.51 -16.55 39.32
C ALA A 116 -3.40 -17.32 40.05
N ASP A 117 -2.84 -18.37 39.42
CA ASP A 117 -1.75 -19.16 40.00
C ASP A 117 -0.37 -18.56 39.70
N LEU A 118 -0.31 -17.54 38.84
CA LEU A 118 0.92 -16.82 38.51
C LEU A 118 1.32 -15.82 39.61
N SER A 119 2.62 -15.54 39.69
CA SER A 119 3.10 -14.40 40.48
C SER A 119 2.49 -13.09 39.96
N ASP A 120 2.34 -12.08 40.82
CA ASP A 120 1.75 -10.78 40.42
C ASP A 120 2.52 -10.10 39.27
N PHE A 121 3.84 -10.31 39.23
CA PHE A 121 4.71 -9.79 38.17
C PHE A 121 4.48 -10.54 36.84
N ASP A 122 4.44 -11.88 36.90
CA ASP A 122 4.23 -12.70 35.71
C ASP A 122 2.84 -12.48 35.12
N ARG A 123 1.81 -12.41 35.97
CA ARG A 123 0.44 -12.09 35.56
C ARG A 123 0.37 -10.75 34.82
N GLN A 124 0.93 -9.68 35.39
CA GLN A 124 0.99 -8.37 34.71
C GLN A 124 1.75 -8.43 33.38
N THR A 125 2.81 -9.22 33.31
CA THR A 125 3.61 -9.35 32.08
C THR A 125 2.83 -10.10 30.99
N VAL A 126 2.09 -11.14 31.34
CA VAL A 126 1.21 -11.89 30.42
C VAL A 126 0.01 -11.04 29.99
N GLU A 127 -0.63 -10.31 30.91
CA GLU A 127 -1.69 -9.35 30.60
C GLU A 127 -1.21 -8.24 29.66
N ALA A 128 0.04 -7.78 29.83
CA ALA A 128 0.69 -6.83 28.93
C ALA A 128 1.18 -7.45 27.61
N THR A 129 1.02 -8.76 27.42
CA THR A 129 1.52 -9.61 26.33
C THR A 129 3.04 -9.71 26.24
N ILE A 130 3.52 -10.94 26.01
CA ILE A 130 4.95 -11.28 25.88
C ILE A 130 5.22 -11.73 24.44
N SER A 131 5.98 -10.93 23.70
CA SER A 131 6.35 -11.27 22.31
C SER A 131 7.28 -12.48 22.25
N ALA A 132 7.01 -13.41 21.32
CA ALA A 132 7.82 -14.58 21.04
C ALA A 132 8.26 -14.63 19.57
N ARG A 133 9.50 -15.06 19.32
CA ARG A 133 10.07 -15.09 17.96
C ARG A 133 9.76 -16.36 17.19
N SER A 134 9.30 -17.40 17.89
CA SER A 134 8.89 -18.69 17.33
C SER A 134 7.93 -19.38 18.29
N LEU A 135 7.27 -20.43 17.83
CA LEU A 135 6.46 -21.29 18.69
C LEU A 135 7.29 -21.84 19.86
N SER A 136 8.50 -22.33 19.59
CA SER A 136 9.40 -22.83 20.63
C SER A 136 9.84 -21.79 21.67
N ASP A 137 9.89 -20.51 21.29
CA ASP A 137 10.17 -19.40 22.21
C ASP A 137 8.95 -19.11 23.09
N ALA A 138 7.74 -19.19 22.51
CA ALA A 138 6.49 -19.08 23.25
C ALA A 138 6.31 -20.22 24.27
N GLU A 139 6.55 -21.46 23.85
CA GLU A 139 6.54 -22.64 24.74
C GLU A 139 7.52 -22.49 25.90
N GLN A 140 8.73 -21.98 25.64
CA GLN A 140 9.72 -21.69 26.70
C GLN A 140 9.27 -20.57 27.64
N ILE A 141 8.55 -19.56 27.15
CA ILE A 141 7.96 -18.52 28.00
C ILE A 141 6.92 -19.16 28.92
N VAL A 142 5.99 -19.94 28.37
CA VAL A 142 4.95 -20.65 29.12
C VAL A 142 5.54 -21.56 30.18
N GLU A 143 6.59 -22.30 29.87
CA GLU A 143 7.24 -23.20 30.83
C GLU A 143 7.82 -22.45 32.04
N ARG A 144 8.33 -21.22 31.84
CA ARG A 144 8.81 -20.38 32.95
C ARG A 144 7.68 -19.81 33.81
N LEU A 145 6.47 -19.72 33.26
CA LEU A 145 5.28 -19.24 33.96
C LEU A 145 4.64 -20.35 34.80
N ARG A 146 5.00 -21.62 34.61
CA ARG A 146 4.44 -22.71 35.40
C ARG A 146 4.77 -22.48 36.89
N PRO A 147 3.77 -22.42 37.77
CA PRO A 147 4.03 -22.32 39.19
C PRO A 147 4.76 -23.59 39.65
N THR A 148 5.92 -23.43 40.29
CA THR A 148 6.62 -24.55 40.91
C THR A 148 5.72 -25.12 42.02
N PRO A 149 5.41 -26.43 42.02
CA PRO A 149 4.48 -27.04 42.99
C PRO A 149 4.87 -26.92 44.48
N GLU A 150 6.05 -26.38 44.80
CA GLU A 150 6.67 -26.46 46.13
C GLU A 150 6.62 -25.17 46.96
N ALA A 151 5.92 -24.12 46.50
CA ALA A 151 5.86 -22.82 47.19
C ALA A 151 4.49 -22.48 47.80
N GLY A 152 3.62 -23.47 48.03
CA GLY A 152 2.39 -23.35 48.81
C GLY A 152 2.41 -24.35 49.97
N GLY A 153 2.41 -23.85 51.21
CA GLY A 153 2.63 -24.62 52.45
C GLY A 153 1.51 -25.53 52.90
#